data_AF-A0A7W4GV41-F1
#
_entry.id   AF-A0A7W4GV41-F1
#
_cell.length_a   1.000
_cell.length_b   1.000
_cell.length_c   1.000
_cell.angle_alpha   90.00
_cell.angle_beta   90.00
_cell.angle_gamma   90.00
#
_symmetry.space_group_name_H-M   'P 1'
#
loop_
_entity.id
_entity.type
_entity.pdbx_description
1 polymer ?
#
loop_
_entity_poly.entity_id
_entity_poly.type
_entity_poly.pdbx_seq_one_letter_code
_entity_poly.pdbx_strand_id
1 'polypeptide(L)' 'MSQSLIQRRKISAEVQELVDQYGLYVSYPTAAKITTASERTLKRLTARGQLPCYTIGRTRVLRLRTADVVALIRRVA' A
#
# COMPACT_ATOMS: atom_id res chain seq x y z
N MET A 1 16.29 -13.33 -21.11
CA MET A 1 15.98 -11.92 -20.73
C MET A 1 14.47 -11.68 -20.52
N SER A 2 13.69 -12.64 -19.97
CA SER A 2 12.22 -12.59 -20.06
C SER A 2 11.45 -12.49 -18.73
N GLN A 3 12.13 -12.55 -17.57
CA GLN A 3 11.43 -12.58 -16.28
C GLN A 3 10.91 -11.20 -15.81
N SER A 4 11.60 -10.11 -16.18
CA SER A 4 11.29 -8.76 -15.64
C SER A 4 9.96 -8.18 -16.15
N LEU A 5 9.55 -8.51 -17.38
CA LEU A 5 8.29 -8.02 -17.97
C LEU A 5 7.06 -8.74 -17.39
N ILE A 6 7.19 -10.03 -17.09
CA ILE A 6 6.11 -10.85 -16.53
C ILE A 6 5.81 -10.41 -15.09
N GLN A 7 6.85 -10.15 -14.29
CA GLN A 7 6.69 -9.63 -12.93
C GLN A 7 6.01 -8.26 -12.92
N ARG A 8 6.42 -7.32 -13.79
CA ARG A 8 5.77 -6.00 -13.87
C ARG A 8 4.28 -6.08 -14.18
N ARG A 9 3.87 -6.95 -15.12
CA ARG A 9 2.45 -7.14 -15.46
C ARG A 9 1.62 -7.74 -14.32
N LYS A 10 2.18 -8.70 -13.57
CA LYS A 10 1.51 -9.27 -12.40
C LYS A 10 1.28 -8.22 -11.30
N ILE A 11 2.27 -7.35 -11.07
CA ILE A 11 2.18 -6.29 -10.05
C ILE A 11 1.07 -5.30 -10.39
N SER A 12 0.97 -4.88 -11.65
CA SER A 12 -0.11 -3.98 -12.05
C SER A 12 -1.50 -4.59 -11.88
N ALA A 13 -1.65 -5.90 -12.11
CA ALA A 13 -2.93 -6.59 -11.93
C ALA A 13 -3.29 -6.71 -10.44
N GLU A 14 -2.37 -7.15 -9.58
CA GLU A 14 -2.58 -7.26 -8.13
C GLU A 14 -2.92 -5.90 -7.49
N VAL A 15 -2.20 -4.84 -7.89
CA VAL A 15 -2.51 -3.47 -7.43
C VAL A 15 -3.89 -3.03 -7.93
N GLN A 16 -4.25 -3.34 -9.18
CA GLN A 16 -5.55 -2.96 -9.74
C GLN A 16 -6.69 -3.67 -9.01
N GLU A 17 -6.59 -4.97 -8.75
CA GLU A 17 -7.57 -5.75 -7.99
C GLU A 17 -7.79 -5.17 -6.59
N LEU A 18 -6.70 -4.82 -5.89
CA LEU A 18 -6.78 -4.21 -4.56
C LEU A 18 -7.35 -2.79 -4.61
N VAL A 19 -7.07 -2.03 -5.67
CA VAL A 19 -7.65 -0.70 -5.91
C VAL A 19 -9.15 -0.82 -6.20
N ASP A 20 -9.57 -1.82 -6.98
CA ASP A 20 -10.98 -2.06 -7.29
C ASP A 20 -11.74 -2.51 -6.03
N GLN A 21 -11.09 -3.29 -5.15
CA GLN A 21 -11.70 -3.80 -3.92
C GLN A 21 -11.76 -2.77 -2.77
N TYR A 22 -10.70 -1.99 -2.56
CA TYR A 22 -10.57 -1.10 -1.39
C TYR A 22 -10.49 0.39 -1.73
N GLY A 23 -10.38 0.72 -3.01
CA GLY A 23 -10.15 2.07 -3.52
C GLY A 23 -8.66 2.43 -3.63
N LEU A 24 -8.40 3.62 -4.19
CA LEU A 24 -7.05 4.15 -4.41
C LEU A 24 -6.30 4.48 -3.09
N TYR A 25 -7.06 4.81 -2.06
CA TYR A 25 -6.56 5.25 -0.76
C TYR A 25 -7.25 4.49 0.37
N VAL A 26 -6.45 3.81 1.19
CA VAL A 26 -6.92 2.96 2.27
C VAL A 26 -6.54 3.53 3.64
N SER A 27 -7.30 3.17 4.66
CA SER A 27 -6.97 3.49 6.05
C SER A 27 -5.93 2.51 6.60
N TYR A 28 -5.30 2.83 7.74
CA TYR A 28 -4.39 1.92 8.44
C TYR A 28 -4.97 0.53 8.73
N PRO A 29 -6.20 0.37 9.27
CA PRO A 29 -6.77 -0.96 9.51
C PRO A 29 -6.99 -1.74 8.22
N THR A 30 -7.40 -1.08 7.12
CA THR A 30 -7.52 -1.75 5.82
C THR A 30 -6.15 -2.15 5.27
N ALA A 31 -5.15 -1.28 5.36
CA ALA A 31 -3.78 -1.60 4.95
C ALA A 31 -3.18 -2.75 5.79
N ALA A 32 -3.52 -2.86 7.06
CA ALA A 32 -3.13 -3.98 7.92
C ALA A 32 -3.86 -5.30 7.61
N LYS A 33 -4.95 -5.26 6.82
CA LYS A 33 -5.59 -6.47 6.26
C LYS A 33 -4.95 -6.87 4.94
N ILE A 34 -4.58 -5.89 4.12
CA ILE A 34 -3.89 -6.09 2.83
C ILE A 34 -2.46 -6.58 3.06
N THR A 35 -1.79 -6.05 4.08
CA THR A 35 -0.46 -6.49 4.50
C THR A 35 -0.57 -7.46 5.67
N THR A 36 0.42 -8.34 5.85
CA THR A 36 0.59 -9.13 7.08
C THR A 36 1.18 -8.30 8.24
N ALA A 37 1.27 -6.97 8.11
CA ALA A 37 1.86 -6.07 9.08
C ALA A 37 0.81 -5.43 10.01
N SER A 38 1.17 -5.23 11.27
CA SER A 38 0.30 -4.53 12.22
C SER A 38 0.18 -3.04 11.92
N GLU A 39 -0.95 -2.44 12.30
CA GLU A 39 -1.16 -0.99 12.19
C GLU A 39 -0.05 -0.16 12.86
N ARG A 40 0.47 -0.64 14.00
CA ARG A 40 1.59 0.00 14.71
C ARG A 40 2.85 0.05 13.84
N THR A 41 3.13 -1.02 13.11
CA THR A 41 4.26 -1.07 12.17
C THR A 41 4.03 -0.10 11.02
N LEU A 42 2.83 -0.08 10.43
CA LEU A 42 2.49 0.86 9.36
C LEU A 42 2.65 2.33 9.83
N LYS A 43 2.11 2.69 11.00
CA LYS A 43 2.27 4.02 11.61
C LYS A 43 3.74 4.38 11.88
N ARG A 44 4.55 3.42 12.29
CA ARG A 44 6.00 3.62 12.49
C ARG A 44 6.71 3.88 11.16
N LEU A 45 6.33 3.18 10.09
CA LEU A 45 6.93 3.37 8.76
C LEU A 45 6.57 4.73 8.18
N THR A 46 5.33 5.19 8.35
CA THR A 46 4.95 6.56 8.00
C THR A 46 5.68 7.60 8.82
N ALA A 47 5.80 7.41 10.14
CA ALA A 47 6.57 8.32 11.00
C ALA A 47 8.06 8.40 10.61
N ARG A 48 8.62 7.32 10.06
CA ARG A 48 9.99 7.26 9.53
C ARG A 48 10.14 7.77 8.10
N GLY A 49 9.06 8.18 7.44
CA GLY A 49 9.05 8.59 6.03
C GLY A 49 9.28 7.45 5.04
N GLN A 50 9.19 6.19 5.48
CA GLN A 50 9.40 5.00 4.63
C GLN A 50 8.13 4.54 3.92
N LEU A 51 6.97 5.03 4.36
CA LEU A 51 5.68 4.81 3.73
C LEU A 51 5.00 6.18 3.56
N PRO A 52 4.65 6.61 2.34
CA PRO A 52 3.94 7.87 2.14
C PRO A 52 2.54 7.82 2.78
N CYS A 53 2.13 8.94 3.35
CA CYS A 53 0.78 9.10 3.85
C CYS A 53 0.19 10.43 3.41
N TYR A 54 -1.06 10.37 3.01
CA TYR A 54 -1.77 11.45 2.36
C TYR A 54 -2.98 11.84 3.19
N THR A 55 -3.27 13.13 3.18
CA THR A 55 -4.49 13.69 3.77
C THR A 55 -5.46 13.98 2.62
N ILE A 56 -6.66 13.40 2.66
CA ILE A 56 -7.64 13.60 1.58
C ILE A 56 -8.55 14.77 1.93
N GLY A 57 -8.35 15.90 1.25
CA GLY A 57 -9.20 17.09 1.36
C GLY A 57 -9.14 17.75 2.74
N ARG A 58 -10.31 18.19 3.25
CA ARG A 58 -10.44 18.85 4.56
C ARG A 58 -10.47 17.87 5.74
N THR A 59 -10.55 16.58 5.47
CA THR A 59 -10.66 15.56 6.51
C THR A 59 -9.27 15.26 7.06
N ARG A 60 -9.06 15.40 8.37
CA ARG A 60 -7.80 15.07 9.08
C ARG A 60 -7.45 13.57 9.10
N VAL A 61 -8.06 12.76 8.24
CA VAL A 61 -7.85 11.31 8.21
C VAL A 61 -6.72 11.01 7.26
N LEU A 62 -5.64 10.53 7.85
CA LEU A 62 -4.47 10.00 7.16
C LEU A 62 -4.83 8.71 6.40
N ARG A 63 -4.49 8.68 5.11
CA ARG A 63 -4.71 7.55 4.20
C ARG A 63 -3.40 7.13 3.56
N LEU A 64 -3.31 5.85 3.22
CA LEU A 64 -2.18 5.23 2.54
C LEU A 64 -2.61 4.91 1.11
N ARG A 65 -1.74 5.13 0.13
CA ARG A 65 -2.05 4.72 -1.25
C ARG A 65 -1.90 3.21 -1.37
N THR A 66 -2.87 2.54 -1.99
CA THR A 66 -2.88 1.07 -2.11
C THR A 66 -1.61 0.55 -2.80
N ALA A 67 -1.14 1.24 -3.85
CA ALA A 67 0.11 0.90 -4.53
C ALA A 67 1.35 0.95 -3.62
N ASP A 68 1.45 1.95 -2.72
CA ASP A 68 2.58 2.10 -1.81
C ASP A 68 2.57 1.00 -0.73
N VAL A 69 1.37 0.60 -0.30
CA VAL A 69 1.18 -0.51 0.64
C VAL A 69 1.59 -1.85 0.01
N VAL A 70 1.26 -2.10 -1.26
CA VAL A 70 1.69 -3.31 -1.98
C VAL A 70 3.21 -3.31 -2.19
N ALA A 71 3.80 -2.16 -2.54
CA ALA A 71 5.24 -2.03 -2.68
C ALA A 71 5.98 -2.33 -1.36
N LEU A 72 5.38 -1.99 -0.21
CA LEU A 72 5.93 -2.31 1.10
C LEU A 72 5.99 -3.82 1.37
N ILE A 73 4.95 -4.59 1.00
CA ILE A 73 4.94 -6.06 1.16
C ILE A 73 6.18 -6.68 0.48
N ARG A 74 6.48 -6.24 -0.75
CA ARG A 74 7.60 -6.77 -1.55
C ARG A 74 8.98 -6.34 -1.09
N ARG A 75 9.09 -5.30 -0.26
CA ARG A 75 10.39 -4.88 0.31
C ARG A 75 10.79 -5.73 1.50
N VAL A 76 9.82 -6.32 2.19
CA VAL A 76 10.02 -7.07 3.44
C VAL A 76 9.92 -8.58 3.22
N ALA A 77 9.22 -9.03 2.17
CA ALA A 77 9.17 -10.43 1.71
C ALA A 77 10.33 -10.76 0.77
#